data_AF-A0A3S1ANS3-F1
#
_entry.id   AF-A0A3S1ANS3-F1
#
_cell.length_a   1.000
_cell.length_b   1.000
_cell.length_c   1.000
_cell.angle_alpha   90.00
_cell.angle_beta   90.00
_cell.angle_gamma   90.00
#
_symmetry.space_group_name_H-M   'P 1'
#
loop_
_entity.id
_entity.type
_entity.pdbx_description
1 polymer ?
#
loop_
_entity_poly.entity_id
_entity_poly.type
_entity_poly.pdbx_seq_one_letter_code
_entity_poly.pdbx_strand_id
1 'polypeptide(L)'
;MHQPTKEELLQAMKLMVGSRNWAGYLHFRRLLKLHYPIGFNGELRQMFCSLSDEDKLAYRNYFNDPPESMDKQQKKLKKKAKAAELQERQAGIYRPKLITSPKNHSN
;
A
#
# COMPACT_ATOMS: atom_id res chain seq x y z
N MET A 1 -17.32 -13.45 -23.52
CA MET A 1 -16.99 -12.29 -22.67
C MET A 1 -15.62 -12.57 -22.05
N HIS A 2 -14.65 -11.67 -22.21
CA HIS A 2 -13.33 -11.83 -21.63
C HIS A 2 -13.40 -11.48 -20.13
N GLN A 3 -13.08 -12.44 -19.26
CA GLN A 3 -13.03 -12.18 -17.82
C GLN A 3 -11.74 -11.41 -17.51
N PRO A 4 -11.81 -10.23 -16.87
CA PRO A 4 -10.62 -9.47 -16.57
C PRO A 4 -9.76 -10.22 -15.54
N THR A 5 -8.46 -10.19 -15.76
CA THR A 5 -7.47 -10.74 -14.83
C THR A 5 -7.44 -9.93 -13.54
N LYS A 6 -6.87 -10.53 -12.48
CA LYS A 6 -6.71 -9.87 -11.19
C LYS A 6 -5.86 -8.60 -11.33
N GLU A 7 -4.76 -8.68 -12.07
CA GLU A 7 -3.81 -7.59 -12.30
C GLU A 7 -4.47 -6.42 -13.04
N GLU A 8 -5.29 -6.71 -14.05
CA GLU A 8 -6.07 -5.69 -14.78
C GLU A 8 -7.06 -4.97 -13.87
N LEU A 9 -7.78 -5.71 -13.02
CA LEU A 9 -8.69 -5.11 -12.04
C LEU A 9 -7.94 -4.21 -11.06
N LEU A 10 -6.80 -4.66 -10.53
CA LEU A 10 -5.99 -3.87 -9.60
C LEU A 10 -5.44 -2.61 -10.27
N GLN A 11 -4.98 -2.71 -11.52
CA GLN A 11 -4.48 -1.55 -12.26
C GLN A 11 -5.60 -0.56 -12.59
N ALA A 12 -6.77 -1.04 -13.01
CA ALA A 12 -7.95 -0.22 -13.23
C ALA A 12 -8.36 0.49 -11.94
N MET A 13 -8.37 -0.20 -10.81
CA MET A 13 -8.65 0.40 -9.50
C MET A 13 -7.69 1.55 -9.17
N LYS A 14 -6.38 1.40 -9.39
CA LYS A 14 -5.41 2.49 -9.17
C LYS A 14 -5.71 3.72 -10.03
N LEU A 15 -6.01 3.51 -11.32
CA LEU A 15 -6.39 4.59 -12.24
C LEU A 15 -7.69 5.28 -11.80
N MET A 16 -8.65 4.53 -11.28
CA MET A 16 -9.89 5.09 -10.74
C MET A 16 -9.64 5.93 -9.49
N VAL A 17 -8.72 5.52 -8.60
CA VAL A 17 -8.32 6.36 -7.47
C VAL A 17 -7.66 7.66 -7.97
N GLY A 18 -6.71 7.58 -8.90
CA GLY A 18 -6.02 8.74 -9.46
C GLY A 18 -6.96 9.75 -10.13
N SER A 19 -7.95 9.25 -10.86
CA SER A 19 -9.00 10.08 -11.50
C SER A 19 -10.13 10.51 -10.54
N ARG A 20 -10.04 10.15 -9.25
CA ARG A 20 -11.09 10.40 -8.23
C ARG A 20 -12.46 9.81 -8.63
N ASN A 21 -12.48 8.79 -9.49
CA ASN A 21 -13.68 8.08 -9.89
C ASN A 21 -13.99 6.94 -8.90
N TRP A 22 -14.63 7.31 -7.79
CA TRP A 22 -14.93 6.36 -6.72
C TRP A 22 -15.99 5.33 -7.09
N ALA A 23 -16.94 5.67 -7.97
CA ALA A 23 -17.94 4.74 -8.46
C ALA A 23 -17.29 3.60 -9.28
N GLY A 24 -16.36 3.95 -10.17
CA GLY A 24 -15.55 2.99 -10.92
C GLY A 24 -14.68 2.14 -10.01
N TYR A 25 -14.03 2.76 -9.03
CA TYR A 25 -13.25 2.03 -8.01
C TYR A 25 -14.10 0.99 -7.27
N LEU A 26 -15.29 1.37 -6.79
CA LEU A 26 -16.20 0.47 -6.06
C LEU A 26 -16.72 -0.66 -6.96
N HIS A 27 -16.96 -0.38 -8.23
CA HIS A 27 -17.35 -1.39 -9.21
C HIS A 27 -16.25 -2.44 -9.38
N PHE A 28 -15.02 -2.03 -9.69
CA PHE A 28 -13.89 -2.96 -9.84
C PHE A 28 -13.55 -3.68 -8.54
N ARG A 29 -13.70 -3.03 -7.39
CA ARG A 29 -13.55 -3.67 -6.07
C ARG A 29 -14.55 -4.82 -5.87
N ARG A 30 -15.80 -4.66 -6.32
CA ARG A 30 -16.81 -5.74 -6.26
C ARG A 30 -16.44 -6.89 -7.20
N LEU A 31 -15.99 -6.58 -8.42
CA LEU A 31 -15.53 -7.60 -9.38
C LEU A 31 -14.33 -8.38 -8.83
N LEU A 32 -13.35 -7.69 -8.22
CA LEU A 32 -12.20 -8.32 -7.59
C LEU A 32 -12.63 -9.26 -6.46
N LYS A 33 -13.59 -8.85 -5.61
CA LYS A 33 -14.12 -9.70 -4.54
C LYS A 33 -14.87 -10.92 -5.09
N LEU A 34 -15.60 -10.75 -6.18
CA LEU A 34 -16.41 -11.81 -6.80
C LEU A 34 -15.54 -12.88 -7.46
N HIS A 35 -14.54 -12.46 -8.24
CA HIS A 35 -13.72 -13.36 -9.04
C HIS A 35 -12.47 -13.86 -8.32
N TYR A 36 -11.93 -13.08 -7.37
CA TYR A 36 -10.69 -13.36 -6.65
C TYR A 36 -10.85 -13.17 -5.13
N PRO A 37 -11.74 -13.96 -4.48
CA PRO A 37 -12.04 -13.79 -3.06
C PRO A 37 -10.86 -14.19 -2.14
N ILE A 38 -10.05 -15.17 -2.56
CA ILE A 38 -8.90 -15.65 -1.79
C ILE A 38 -7.83 -14.57 -1.81
N GLY A 39 -7.44 -14.09 -0.63
CA GLY A 39 -6.41 -13.05 -0.51
C GLY A 39 -6.87 -11.63 -0.86
N PHE A 40 -8.16 -11.40 -1.12
CA PHE A 40 -8.75 -10.11 -1.49
C PHE A 40 -8.25 -8.93 -0.65
N ASN A 41 -8.27 -9.08 0.68
CA ASN A 41 -7.82 -8.03 1.61
C ASN A 41 -6.30 -7.75 1.48
N GLY A 42 -5.51 -8.78 1.18
CA GLY A 42 -4.07 -8.65 0.94
C GLY A 42 -3.78 -7.89 -0.35
N GLU A 43 -4.50 -8.22 -1.42
CA GLU A 43 -4.39 -7.57 -2.73
C GLU A 43 -4.78 -6.09 -2.67
N LEU A 44 -5.91 -5.76 -2.02
CA LEU A 44 -6.32 -4.37 -1.80
C LEU A 44 -5.26 -3.58 -1.03
N ARG A 45 -4.63 -4.21 -0.05
CA ARG A 45 -3.60 -3.59 0.78
C ARG A 45 -2.32 -3.35 -0.01
N GLN A 46 -1.89 -4.30 -0.82
CA GLN A 46 -0.73 -4.14 -1.71
C GLN A 46 -0.98 -3.03 -2.74
N MET A 47 -2.16 -3.02 -3.36
CA MET A 47 -2.58 -1.98 -4.27
C MET A 47 -2.55 -0.61 -3.60
N PHE A 48 -3.15 -0.46 -2.42
CA PHE A 48 -3.13 0.80 -1.67
C PHE A 48 -1.71 1.25 -1.31
N CYS A 49 -0.84 0.34 -0.88
CA CYS A 49 0.56 0.66 -0.59
C CYS A 49 1.32 1.19 -1.82
N SER A 50 0.95 0.73 -3.02
CA SER A 50 1.56 1.15 -4.28
C SER A 50 1.04 2.48 -4.85
N LEU A 51 -0.01 3.06 -4.26
CA LEU A 51 -0.53 4.37 -4.66
C LEU A 51 0.44 5.50 -4.27
N SER A 52 0.36 6.64 -4.96
CA SER A 52 1.05 7.87 -4.55
C SER A 52 0.53 8.37 -3.19
N ASP A 53 1.29 9.21 -2.49
CA ASP A 53 0.84 9.77 -1.21
C ASP A 53 -0.38 10.68 -1.36
N GLU A 54 -0.48 11.38 -2.50
CA GLU A 54 -1.66 12.17 -2.86
C GLU A 54 -2.90 11.29 -3.04
N ASP A 55 -2.79 10.19 -3.78
CA ASP A 55 -3.89 9.25 -4.01
C ASP A 55 -4.32 8.55 -2.72
N LYS A 56 -3.36 8.23 -1.84
CA LYS A 56 -3.65 7.69 -0.51
C LYS A 56 -4.43 8.70 0.34
N LEU A 57 -4.08 9.98 0.27
CA LEU A 57 -4.80 11.04 0.98
C LEU A 57 -6.22 11.20 0.43
N ALA A 58 -6.38 11.27 -0.88
CA ALA A 58 -7.69 11.35 -1.51
C ALA A 58 -8.58 10.14 -1.19
N TYR A 59 -8.00 8.94 -1.21
CA TYR A 59 -8.67 7.72 -0.79
C TYR A 59 -9.17 7.81 0.66
N ARG A 60 -8.31 8.25 1.60
CA ARG A 60 -8.69 8.41 3.01
C ARG A 60 -9.82 9.42 3.19
N ASN A 61 -9.73 10.56 2.52
CA ASN A 61 -10.74 11.61 2.57
C ASN A 61 -12.10 11.11 2.08
N TYR A 62 -12.13 10.32 1.00
CA TYR A 62 -13.38 9.77 0.48
C TYR A 62 -14.02 8.75 1.43
N PHE A 63 -13.23 7.84 2.01
CA PHE A 63 -13.74 6.80 2.90
C PHE A 63 -13.92 7.26 4.36
N ASN A 64 -13.66 8.53 4.67
CA ASN A 64 -13.62 9.06 6.03
C ASN A 64 -12.80 8.17 6.98
N ASP A 65 -11.70 7.61 6.47
CA ASP A 65 -10.85 6.71 7.24
C ASP A 65 -9.93 7.57 8.12
N PRO A 66 -10.13 7.59 9.46
CA PRO A 66 -9.33 8.45 10.31
C PRO A 66 -7.85 8.03 10.20
N PRO A 67 -6.91 8.99 10.15
CA PRO A 67 -5.48 8.70 9.97
C PRO A 67 -4.91 7.73 11.02
N GLU A 68 -5.56 7.61 12.18
CA GLU A 68 -5.19 6.71 13.27
C GLU A 68 -5.36 5.21 12.98
N SER A 69 -6.24 4.82 12.04
CA SER A 69 -6.56 3.41 11.75
C SER A 69 -5.35 2.66 11.17
N MET A 70 -4.58 3.34 10.32
CA MET A 70 -3.36 2.81 9.70
C MET A 70 -2.09 3.11 10.48
N ASP A 71 -2.08 4.14 11.33
CA ASP A 71 -0.93 4.42 12.20
C ASP A 71 -0.68 3.27 13.19
N LYS A 72 -1.74 2.60 13.69
CA LYS A 72 -1.62 1.35 14.46
C LYS A 72 -0.95 0.22 13.65
N GLN A 73 -1.25 0.07 12.36
CA GLN A 73 -0.67 -0.98 11.51
C GLN A 73 0.75 -0.64 11.04
N GLN A 74 1.04 0.62 10.70
CA GLN A 74 2.42 1.07 10.40
C GLN A 74 3.30 1.01 11.65
N LYS A 75 2.78 1.39 12.84
CA LYS A 75 3.47 1.20 14.12
C LYS A 75 3.74 -0.27 14.40
N LYS A 76 2.81 -1.19 14.11
CA LYS A 76 3.05 -2.65 14.21
C LYS A 76 4.13 -3.13 13.25
N LEU A 77 4.11 -2.71 11.98
CA LEU A 77 5.13 -3.06 10.99
C LEU A 77 6.51 -2.51 11.35
N LYS A 78 6.59 -1.23 11.77
CA LYS A 78 7.84 -0.61 12.26
C LYS A 78 8.35 -1.31 13.53
N LYS A 79 7.48 -1.68 14.47
CA LYS A 79 7.87 -2.48 15.64
C LYS A 79 8.41 -3.85 15.24
N LYS A 80 7.77 -4.54 14.29
CA LYS A 80 8.23 -5.86 13.82
C LYS A 80 9.57 -5.76 13.08
N ALA A 81 9.76 -4.74 12.25
CA ALA A 81 11.03 -4.46 11.57
C ALA A 81 12.15 -4.15 12.58
N LYS A 82 11.87 -3.31 13.59
CA LYS A 82 12.84 -2.99 14.66
C LYS A 82 13.18 -4.21 15.52
N ALA A 83 12.22 -5.10 15.78
CA ALA A 83 12.46 -6.34 16.51
C ALA A 83 13.33 -7.32 15.73
N ALA A 84 13.09 -7.46 14.42
CA ALA A 84 13.92 -8.26 13.53
C ALA A 84 15.36 -7.71 13.46
N GLU A 85 15.52 -6.39 13.34
CA GLU A 85 16.83 -5.73 13.34
C GLU A 85 17.60 -5.98 14.66
N LEU A 86 16.92 -5.89 15.81
CA LEU A 86 17.53 -6.17 17.11
C LEU A 86 17.98 -7.64 17.22
N GLN A 87 17.18 -8.56 16.66
CA GLN A 87 17.50 -9.98 16.62
C GLN A 87 18.70 -10.27 15.71
N GLU A 88 18.80 -9.64 14.54
CA GLU A 88 19.97 -9.72 13.67
C GLU A 88 21.24 -9.15 14.33
N ARG A 89 21.11 -8.07 15.12
CA ARG A 89 22.23 -7.51 15.90
C ARG A 89 22.68 -8.45 17.01
N GLN A 90 21.75 -9.06 17.75
CA GLN A 90 22.08 -10.05 18.80
C GLN A 90 22.69 -11.33 18.22
N ALA A 91 22.27 -11.73 17.02
CA ALA A 91 22.82 -12.87 16.30
C ALA A 91 24.15 -12.55 15.56
N GLY A 92 24.62 -11.30 15.58
CA GLY A 92 25.88 -10.89 14.95
C GLY A 92 25.87 -10.81 13.42
N ILE A 93 24.69 -10.83 12.78
CA ILE A 93 24.52 -10.92 11.32
C ILE A 93 24.10 -9.58 10.69
N TYR A 94 23.84 -8.56 11.52
CA TYR A 94 23.32 -7.27 11.08
C TYR A 94 24.29 -6.54 10.13
N ARG A 95 23.82 -6.24 8.91
CA ARG A 95 24.51 -5.38 7.94
C ARG A 95 23.74 -4.07 7.76
N PRO A 96 24.32 -2.91 8.14
CA PRO A 96 23.68 -1.62 7.90
C PRO A 96 23.50 -1.38 6.40
N LYS A 97 22.28 -1.07 5.97
CA LYS A 97 22.03 -0.56 4.60
C LYS A 97 22.52 0.89 4.55
N LEU A 98 23.67 1.11 3.94
CA LEU A 98 24.20 2.46 3.68
C LEU A 98 23.22 3.23 2.80
N ILE A 99 22.55 4.22 3.39
CA ILE A 99 21.77 5.21 2.65
C ILE A 99 22.79 6.22 2.10
N THR A 100 23.12 6.10 0.81
CA THR A 100 23.83 7.14 0.08
C THR A 100 22.85 8.28 -0.22
N SER A 101 22.79 9.29 0.65
CA SER A 101 22.07 10.53 0.33
C SER A 101 22.93 11.38 -0.62
N PRO A 102 22.41 11.84 -1.77
CA PRO A 102 23.12 12.76 -2.63
C PRO A 102 23.20 14.14 -1.96
N LYS A 103 24.41 14.70 -1.89
CA LYS A 103 24.65 16.08 -1.45
C LYS A 103 24.16 17.03 -2.53
N ASN A 104 23.03 17.71 -2.31
CA ASN A 104 22.70 18.89 -3.10
C ASN A 104 23.38 20.11 -2.47
N HIS A 105 24.35 20.68 -3.20
CA HIS A 105 24.92 22.00 -2.93
C HIS A 105 23.85 23.06 -3.25
N SER A 106 23.56 23.91 -2.27
CA SER A 106 22.91 25.20 -2.49
C SER A 106 23.92 26.18 -3.08
N ASN A 107 23.50 26.96 -4.06
CA ASN A 107 24.13 28.21 -4.46
C ASN A 107 23.05 29.28 -4.44
#